data_AF-A0A5B2YVX0-F1
#
_entry.id   AF-A0A5B2YVX0-F1
#
_cell.length_a   1.000
_cell.length_b   1.000
_cell.length_c   1.000
_cell.angle_alpha   90.00
_cell.angle_beta   90.00
_cell.angle_gamma   90.00
#
_symmetry.space_group_name_H-M   'P 1'
#
loop_
_entity.id
_entity.type
_entity.pdbx_description
1 polymer ?
#
loop_
_entity_poly.entity_id
_entity_poly.type
_entity_poly.pdbx_seq_one_letter_code
_entity_poly.pdbx_strand_id
1 'polypeptide(L)'
;MEVMNLIILIHIILGFILVYFAVRAYKRSKYIPMIFLAIGFTLITIGDTIIGDSLALEDEYFKEMVEEITEISGFVLVIIAVLKS
;
A
#
# COMPACT_ATOMS: atom_id res chain seq x y z
N MET A 1 6.47 -22.80 -3.51
CA MET A 1 6.25 -22.22 -2.16
C MET A 1 7.32 -21.18 -1.83
N GLU A 2 8.62 -21.50 -1.97
CA GLU A 2 9.71 -20.54 -1.65
C GLU A 2 9.72 -19.26 -2.50
N VAL A 3 9.45 -19.37 -3.81
CA VAL A 3 9.44 -18.21 -4.72
C VAL A 3 8.29 -17.24 -4.42
N MET A 4 7.10 -17.76 -4.12
CA MET A 4 5.92 -16.93 -3.78
C MET A 4 6.19 -16.12 -2.52
N ASN A 5 6.72 -16.76 -1.48
CA ASN A 5 7.05 -16.10 -0.22
C ASN A 5 8.16 -15.05 -0.40
N LEU A 6 9.10 -15.27 -1.32
CA LEU A 6 10.11 -14.29 -1.67
C LEU A 6 9.51 -13.05 -2.34
N ILE A 7 8.56 -13.24 -3.26
CA ILE A 7 7.86 -12.14 -3.94
C ILE A 7 7.06 -11.30 -2.93
N ILE A 8 6.31 -11.95 -2.04
CA ILE A 8 5.56 -11.31 -0.94
C ILE A 8 6.52 -10.49 -0.06
N LEU A 9 7.65 -11.07 0.34
CA LEU A 9 8.65 -10.39 1.15
C LEU A 9 9.22 -9.16 0.44
N ILE A 10 9.54 -9.26 -0.85
CA ILE A 10 10.04 -8.15 -1.65
C ILE A 10 8.98 -7.04 -1.74
N HIS A 11 7.71 -7.39 -2.00
CA HIS A 11 6.61 -6.43 -2.04
C HIS A 11 6.47 -5.65 -0.72
N ILE A 12 6.47 -6.37 0.41
CA ILE A 12 6.41 -5.75 1.74
C ILE A 12 7.58 -4.79 1.95
N ILE A 13 8.81 -5.22 1.65
CA ILE A 13 10.01 -4.40 1.81
C ILE A 13 9.94 -3.14 0.95
N LEU A 14 9.59 -3.27 -0.33
CA LEU A 14 9.48 -2.14 -1.25
C LEU A 14 8.36 -1.18 -0.83
N GLY A 15 7.21 -1.71 -0.43
CA GLY A 15 6.11 -0.93 0.13
C GLY A 15 6.53 -0.11 1.33
N PHE A 16 7.19 -0.72 2.31
CA PHE A 16 7.72 0.00 3.48
C PHE A 16 8.78 1.04 3.12
N ILE A 17 9.64 0.76 2.14
CA ILE A 17 10.63 1.73 1.65
C ILE A 17 9.94 2.95 1.05
N LEU A 18 8.91 2.76 0.22
CA LEU A 18 8.12 3.86 -0.36
C LEU A 18 7.45 4.71 0.72
N VAL A 19 6.81 4.06 1.70
CA VAL A 19 6.18 4.74 2.83
C VAL A 19 7.22 5.50 3.66
N TYR A 20 8.38 4.88 3.94
CA TYR A 20 9.46 5.53 4.67
C TYR A 20 9.95 6.80 3.96
N PHE A 21 10.17 6.74 2.65
CA PHE A 21 10.59 7.91 1.88
C PHE A 21 9.53 9.00 1.86
N ALA A 22 8.26 8.66 1.67
CA ALA A 22 7.16 9.62 1.70
C ALA A 22 7.04 10.30 3.07
N VAL A 23 7.11 9.54 4.17
CA VAL A 23 7.10 10.08 5.54
C VAL A 23 8.33 10.94 5.82
N ARG A 24 9.53 10.51 5.39
CA ARG A 24 10.77 11.27 5.56
C ARG A 24 10.73 12.59 4.78
N ALA A 25 10.21 12.56 3.56
CA ALA A 25 10.02 13.76 2.74
C ALA A 25 9.03 14.72 3.42
N TYR A 26 7.88 14.22 3.89
CA TYR A 26 6.92 15.01 4.65
C TYR A 26 7.55 15.67 5.89
N LYS A 27 8.33 14.91 6.68
CA LYS A 27 8.98 15.45 7.88
C LYS A 27 9.93 16.60 7.56
N ARG A 28 10.59 16.58 6.39
CA ARG A 28 11.56 17.60 5.96
C ARG A 28 10.90 18.82 5.32
N SER A 29 9.93 18.63 4.43
CA SER A 29 9.34 19.72 3.64
C SER A 29 8.00 20.23 4.18
N LYS A 30 7.34 19.46 5.06
CA LYS A 30 5.94 19.64 5.46
C LYS A 30 4.96 19.66 4.27
N TYR A 31 5.37 19.10 3.13
CA TYR A 31 4.56 19.08 1.93
C TYR A 31 3.44 18.05 2.05
N ILE A 32 2.21 18.54 2.19
CA ILE A 32 1.01 17.73 2.46
C ILE A 32 0.80 16.60 1.43
N PRO A 33 1.07 16.77 0.12
CA PRO A 33 1.05 15.67 -0.86
C PRO A 33 1.83 14.42 -0.45
N MET A 34 2.93 14.56 0.29
CA MET A 34 3.74 13.43 0.74
C MET A 34 3.02 12.54 1.77
N ILE A 35 2.06 13.09 2.54
CA ILE A 35 1.21 12.27 3.43
C ILE A 35 0.29 11.39 2.59
N PHE A 36 -0.32 11.95 1.54
CA PHE A 36 -1.21 11.20 0.66
C PHE A 36 -0.49 10.04 -0.03
N LEU A 37 0.78 10.24 -0.45
CA LEU A 37 1.62 9.14 -0.94
C LEU A 37 1.89 8.10 0.14
N ALA A 38 2.24 8.52 1.37
CA ALA A 38 2.53 7.58 2.44
C ALA A 38 1.32 6.70 2.77
N ILE A 39 0.13 7.30 2.89
CA ILE A 39 -1.11 6.55 3.18
C ILE A 39 -1.50 5.68 1.98
N GLY A 40 -1.42 6.23 0.76
CA GLY A 40 -1.76 5.51 -0.46
C GLY A 40 -0.92 4.25 -0.66
N PHE A 41 0.42 4.38 -0.57
CA PHE A 41 1.31 3.21 -0.67
C PHE A 41 1.12 2.22 0.47
N THR A 42 0.82 2.71 1.69
CA THR A 42 0.50 1.82 2.82
C THR A 42 -0.74 0.98 2.52
N LEU A 43 -1.81 1.59 2.03
CA LEU A 43 -3.04 0.87 1.70
C LEU A 43 -2.82 -0.15 0.58
N ILE A 44 -2.09 0.22 -0.47
CA ILE A 44 -1.78 -0.71 -1.57
C ILE A 44 -0.99 -1.92 -1.05
N THR A 45 0.07 -1.69 -0.27
CA THR A 45 0.90 -2.79 0.28
C THR A 45 0.12 -3.67 1.25
N ILE A 46 -0.79 -3.10 2.05
CA ILE A 46 -1.62 -3.89 2.96
C ILE A 46 -2.71 -4.66 2.19
N GLY A 47 -3.41 -4.01 1.27
CA GLY A 47 -4.48 -4.60 0.48
C GLY A 47 -3.99 -5.79 -0.32
N ASP A 48 -3.07 -5.55 -1.23
CA ASP A 48 -2.52 -6.56 -2.14
C ASP A 48 -1.77 -7.66 -1.37
N THR A 49 -0.76 -7.28 -0.57
CA THR A 49 0.18 -8.27 -0.04
C THR A 49 -0.24 -8.89 1.31
N ILE A 50 -0.89 -8.13 2.20
CA ILE A 50 -1.30 -8.65 3.52
C ILE A 50 -2.69 -9.26 3.45
N ILE A 51 -3.65 -8.56 2.83
CA ILE A 51 -5.02 -9.04 2.71
C ILE A 51 -5.11 -10.08 1.60
N GLY A 52 -4.66 -9.79 0.38
CA GLY A 52 -4.74 -10.70 -0.76
C GLY A 52 -3.89 -11.96 -0.60
N ASP A 53 -2.60 -11.82 -0.28
CA ASP A 53 -1.69 -12.96 -0.28
C ASP A 53 -1.50 -13.65 1.08
N SER A 54 -1.60 -12.91 2.20
CA SER A 54 -1.16 -13.43 3.51
C SER A 54 -2.29 -13.84 4.46
N LEU A 55 -3.49 -13.27 4.32
CA LEU A 55 -4.64 -13.58 5.19
C LEU A 55 -5.43 -14.77 4.63
N ALA A 56 -5.53 -15.84 5.43
CA ALA A 56 -6.42 -16.97 5.17
C ALA A 56 -7.80 -16.70 5.80
N LEU A 57 -8.62 -15.90 5.14
CA LEU A 57 -10.04 -15.74 5.49
C LEU A 57 -10.86 -16.88 4.88
N GLU A 58 -11.89 -17.34 5.59
CA GLU A 58 -12.76 -18.44 5.14
C GLU A 58 -13.66 -18.05 3.95
N ASP A 59 -14.00 -16.76 3.83
CA ASP A 59 -14.81 -16.22 2.73
C ASP A 59 -13.91 -15.52 1.71
N GLU A 60 -13.56 -16.24 0.65
CA GLU A 60 -12.68 -15.78 -0.43
C GLU A 60 -13.26 -14.59 -1.19
N TYR A 61 -14.59 -14.55 -1.36
CA TYR A 61 -15.27 -13.44 -2.04
C TYR A 61 -15.22 -12.16 -1.19
N PHE A 62 -15.46 -12.27 0.11
CA PHE A 62 -15.34 -11.12 1.01
C PHE A 62 -13.90 -10.59 1.08
N LYS A 63 -12.91 -11.50 1.07
CA LYS A 63 -11.50 -11.16 1.06
C LYS A 63 -11.10 -10.37 -0.18
N GLU A 64 -11.42 -10.88 -1.37
CA GLU A 64 -11.14 -10.23 -2.66
C GLU A 64 -11.79 -8.85 -2.75
N MET A 65 -13.06 -8.74 -2.32
CA MET A 65 -13.75 -7.45 -2.28
C MET A 65 -13.06 -6.42 -1.36
N VAL A 66 -12.59 -6.84 -0.18
CA VAL A 66 -11.89 -5.95 0.76
C VAL A 66 -10.52 -5.54 0.22
N GLU A 67 -9.80 -6.47 -0.39
CA GLU A 67 -8.52 -6.22 -1.07
C GLU A 67 -8.68 -5.15 -2.16
N GLU A 68 -9.59 -5.35 -3.12
CA GLU A 68 -9.82 -4.42 -4.22
C GLU A 68 -10.20 -3.02 -3.72
N ILE A 69 -11.13 -2.93 -2.77
CA ILE A 69 -11.57 -1.64 -2.20
C ILE A 69 -10.40 -0.92 -1.53
N THR A 70 -9.55 -1.67 -0.80
CA THR A 70 -8.38 -1.12 -0.11
C THR A 70 -7.36 -0.61 -1.11
N GLU A 71 -7.08 -1.38 -2.17
CA GLU A 71 -6.12 -1.04 -3.21
C GLU A 71 -6.57 0.20 -4.01
N ILE A 72 -7.84 0.21 -4.48
CA ILE A 72 -8.44 1.34 -5.19
C ILE A 72 -8.38 2.61 -4.34
N SER A 73 -8.70 2.50 -3.04
CA SER A 73 -8.60 3.63 -2.11
C SER A 73 -7.17 4.15 -1.99
N GLY A 74 -6.18 3.24 -1.99
CA GLY A 74 -4.77 3.58 -2.04
C GLY A 74 -4.37 4.33 -3.31
N PHE A 75 -4.80 3.86 -4.48
CA PHE A 75 -4.56 4.54 -5.75
C PHE A 75 -5.18 5.93 -5.81
N VAL A 76 -6.41 6.10 -5.30
CA VAL A 76 -7.06 7.41 -5.23
C VAL A 76 -6.21 8.40 -4.44
N LEU A 77 -5.64 7.98 -3.30
CA LEU A 77 -4.77 8.85 -2.51
C LEU A 77 -3.45 9.19 -3.23
N VAL A 78 -2.87 8.24 -3.96
CA VAL A 78 -1.69 8.50 -4.80
C VAL A 78 -2.03 9.54 -5.89
N ILE A 79 -3.19 9.40 -6.55
CA ILE A 79 -3.65 10.38 -7.56
C ILE A 79 -3.86 11.76 -6.91
N ILE A 80 -4.52 11.83 -5.75
CA ILE A 80 -4.71 13.09 -5.02
C ILE A 80 -3.36 13.73 -4.68
N ALA A 81 -2.36 12.93 -4.30
CA ALA A 81 -1.02 13.44 -4.03
C ALA A 81 -0.40 14.10 -5.26
N VAL A 82 -0.50 13.46 -6.42
CA VAL A 82 0.01 14.00 -7.69
C VAL A 82 -0.74 15.27 -8.09
N LEU A 83 -2.07 15.28 -7.98
CA LEU A 83 -2.91 16.44 -8.33
C LEU A 83 -2.66 17.66 -7.44
N LYS A 84 -2.25 17.45 -6.19
CA LYS A 84 -1.94 18.52 -5.23
C LYS A 84 -0.45 18.88 -5.20
N SER A 85 0.38 18.21 -6.01
CA SER A 85 1.83 18.39 -6.04
C SER A 85 2.28 19.57 -6.89
#